data_AF-A0A7L0ME09-F1
#
_entry.id   AF-A0A7L0ME09-F1
#
_cell.length_a   1.000
_cell.length_b   1.000
_cell.length_c   1.000
_cell.angle_alpha   90.00
_cell.angle_beta   90.00
_cell.angle_gamma   90.00
#
_symmetry.space_group_name_H-M   'P 1'
#
loop_
_entity.id
_entity.type
_entity.pdbx_description
1 polymer ?
#
loop_
_entity_poly.entity_id
_entity_poly.type
_entity_poly.pdbx_seq_one_letter_code
_entity_poly.pdbx_strand_id
1 'polypeptide(L)'
;MDFTEAYSDRCSAVGLAAREGNVKVLRKLIKQGYSIDVPDNRGWVPIHEAAARGSSECLRLLVRAAPSDDYVNSKTFEGMSALHLAARCGSVESIRVLLEAGADPNDVTTERTTPLFLAVENGNTDAVTFLLQHGANVQGPHSLSGWNSLHQAALQECTEIMRMLLEKGAGKECKDDFGITPLFVAAQYGKLESLQLLISHGADVNCQAKDRATPLLIAAQEGHLECVRLLLANGADPNLYCNEDNWQLPIHAAAEMGHDKILELLIPVTDRICDKGKGKVSPVYSAVYGGNKECLETLLREGYSPDAQECLSFDCRSPMCMVFQKKYFYFIDAFLKYGITLLGINLGYCLYHEKFALFQRFLKLGCLLPSGDQLWDFLSYTIQAQEAYKQWLPYLLLAGFDPVNLMHRLWILSVGDNALNFTLEFTNWKRLPPAVEQDLSEYKETFTWTPKSHFASIPPLSHLCRLEIRAILRSERLRSDRFIRELPLPACLQDYLLYLDVLRVNGIPEAEDYLGQREEGAAPSTEDAERRDTCATGTR
;
A
#
# COMPACT_ATOMS: atom_id res chain seq x y z
N MET A 1 5.75 -38.31 -31.37
CA MET A 1 5.94 -37.50 -32.60
C MET A 1 7.20 -36.71 -32.38
N ASP A 2 8.20 -36.94 -33.21
CA ASP A 2 9.45 -36.19 -33.19
C ASP A 2 9.19 -34.84 -33.86
N PHE A 3 9.14 -33.76 -33.07
CA PHE A 3 8.85 -32.43 -33.58
C PHE A 3 10.07 -31.79 -34.26
N THR A 4 11.23 -32.45 -34.30
CA THR A 4 12.46 -31.88 -34.89
C THR A 4 12.31 -31.56 -36.39
N GLU A 5 11.51 -32.31 -37.15
CA GLU A 5 11.21 -32.01 -38.56
C GLU A 5 10.36 -30.72 -38.73
N ALA A 6 9.50 -30.40 -37.75
CA ALA A 6 8.70 -29.17 -37.76
C ALA A 6 9.54 -27.91 -37.47
N TYR A 7 10.67 -28.07 -36.79
CA TYR A 7 11.60 -26.99 -36.44
C TYR A 7 12.85 -26.93 -37.35
N SER A 8 12.92 -27.78 -38.38
CA SER A 8 14.01 -27.69 -39.37
C SER A 8 13.89 -26.39 -40.18
N ASP A 9 14.99 -25.63 -40.26
CA ASP A 9 15.04 -24.40 -41.03
C ASP A 9 14.89 -24.69 -42.53
N ARG A 10 13.74 -24.29 -43.10
CA ARG A 10 13.42 -24.50 -44.52
C ARG A 10 13.91 -23.36 -45.41
N CYS A 11 14.87 -22.56 -44.96
CA CYS A 11 15.45 -21.48 -45.73
C CYS A 11 15.99 -21.98 -47.08
N SER A 12 15.57 -21.32 -48.17
CA SER A 12 16.07 -21.64 -49.52
C SER A 12 17.56 -21.32 -49.65
N ALA A 13 18.25 -21.90 -50.63
CA ALA A 13 19.66 -21.59 -50.88
C ALA A 13 19.90 -20.09 -51.16
N VAL A 14 18.93 -19.43 -51.82
CA VAL A 14 18.93 -17.97 -52.03
C VAL A 14 18.76 -17.24 -50.70
N GLY A 15 17.84 -17.71 -49.85
CA GLY A 15 17.60 -17.15 -48.51
C GLY A 15 18.81 -17.29 -47.59
N LEU A 16 19.48 -18.44 -47.61
CA LEU A 16 20.70 -18.67 -46.84
C LEU A 16 21.84 -17.75 -47.30
N ALA A 17 22.03 -17.62 -48.62
CA ALA A 17 23.02 -16.68 -49.16
C ALA A 17 22.70 -15.21 -48.80
N ALA A 18 21.42 -14.84 -48.77
CA ALA A 18 20.96 -13.53 -48.32
C ALA A 18 21.23 -13.32 -46.81
N ARG A 19 20.92 -14.33 -45.98
CA ARG A 19 21.15 -14.33 -44.53
C ARG A 19 22.62 -14.21 -44.15
N GLU A 20 23.49 -14.89 -44.90
CA GLU A 20 24.95 -14.81 -44.73
C GLU A 20 25.54 -13.51 -45.30
N GLY A 21 24.76 -12.71 -46.03
CA GLY A 21 25.26 -11.52 -46.72
C GLY A 21 26.20 -11.86 -47.89
N ASN A 22 26.18 -13.09 -48.41
CA ASN A 22 27.10 -13.56 -49.43
C ASN A 22 26.66 -13.14 -50.85
N VAL A 23 26.93 -11.88 -51.19
CA VAL A 23 26.57 -11.25 -52.46
C VAL A 23 27.03 -12.06 -53.69
N LYS A 24 28.20 -12.71 -53.62
CA LYS A 24 28.76 -13.48 -54.74
C LYS A 24 27.94 -14.75 -55.01
N VAL A 25 27.64 -15.51 -53.95
CA VAL A 25 26.82 -16.72 -54.04
C VAL A 25 25.40 -16.36 -54.44
N LEU A 26 24.81 -15.33 -53.81
CA LEU A 26 23.47 -14.85 -54.14
C LEU A 26 23.35 -14.49 -55.63
N ARG A 27 24.29 -13.71 -56.17
CA ARG A 27 24.32 -13.34 -57.59
C ARG A 27 24.41 -14.56 -58.51
N LYS A 28 25.21 -15.57 -58.13
CA LYS A 28 25.35 -16.81 -58.90
C LYS A 28 24.03 -17.60 -58.92
N LEU A 29 23.37 -17.75 -57.77
CA LEU A 29 22.10 -18.46 -57.66
C LEU A 29 20.98 -17.78 -58.46
N ILE A 30 20.87 -16.45 -58.39
CA ILE A 30 19.91 -15.68 -59.20
C ILE A 30 20.16 -15.89 -60.70
N LYS A 31 21.42 -15.82 -61.16
CA LYS A 31 21.77 -16.08 -62.57
C LYS A 31 21.46 -17.51 -63.03
N GLN A 32 21.46 -18.47 -62.11
CA GLN A 32 21.11 -19.87 -62.37
C GLN A 32 19.60 -20.12 -62.38
N GLY A 33 18.76 -19.09 -62.16
CA GLY A 33 17.31 -19.20 -62.20
C GLY A 33 16.68 -19.76 -60.93
N TYR A 34 17.39 -19.75 -59.80
CA TYR A 34 16.77 -20.10 -58.50
C TYR A 34 15.71 -19.06 -58.13
N SER A 35 14.55 -19.52 -57.68
CA SER A 35 13.45 -18.66 -57.23
C SER A 35 13.87 -17.86 -55.99
N ILE A 36 13.47 -16.58 -55.96
CA ILE A 36 13.85 -15.60 -54.94
C ILE A 36 12.71 -15.30 -53.95
N ASP A 37 11.59 -15.99 -54.09
CA ASP A 37 10.33 -15.80 -53.37
C ASP A 37 9.88 -17.08 -52.62
N VAL A 38 10.74 -18.09 -52.51
CA VAL A 38 10.45 -19.30 -51.71
C VAL A 38 10.42 -18.94 -50.22
N PRO A 39 9.27 -19.09 -49.53
CA PRO A 39 9.18 -18.84 -48.09
C PRO A 39 9.71 -20.02 -47.28
N ASP A 40 10.33 -19.72 -46.14
CA ASP A 40 10.65 -20.69 -45.10
C ASP A 40 9.43 -21.02 -44.20
N ASN A 41 9.64 -21.78 -43.12
CA ASN A 41 8.59 -22.16 -42.17
C ASN A 41 8.06 -21.00 -41.29
N ARG A 42 8.62 -19.79 -41.41
CA ARG A 42 8.17 -18.55 -40.75
C ARG A 42 7.51 -17.59 -41.75
N GLY A 43 7.39 -17.98 -43.02
CA GLY A 43 6.96 -17.10 -44.10
C GLY A 43 8.04 -16.12 -44.55
N TRP A 44 9.30 -16.32 -44.17
CA TRP A 44 10.40 -15.46 -44.60
C TRP A 44 10.86 -15.85 -46.00
N VAL A 45 11.00 -14.87 -46.88
CA VAL A 45 11.60 -15.03 -48.20
C VAL A 45 12.98 -14.35 -48.19
N PRO A 46 13.86 -14.59 -49.17
CA PRO A 46 15.21 -14.03 -49.20
C PRO A 46 15.35 -12.52 -48.92
N ILE A 47 14.37 -11.70 -49.29
CA ILE A 47 14.37 -10.25 -48.98
C ILE A 47 14.27 -9.96 -47.47
N HIS A 48 13.49 -10.76 -46.73
CA HIS A 48 13.37 -10.68 -45.27
C HIS A 48 14.71 -11.02 -44.60
N GLU A 49 15.37 -12.08 -45.07
CA GLU A 49 16.68 -12.51 -44.57
C GLU A 49 17.76 -11.43 -44.81
N ALA A 50 17.82 -10.87 -46.02
CA ALA A 50 18.77 -9.79 -46.32
C ALA A 50 18.52 -8.54 -45.47
N ALA A 51 17.25 -8.16 -45.27
CA ALA A 51 16.87 -7.01 -44.47
C ALA A 51 17.18 -7.19 -42.97
N ALA A 52 16.82 -8.33 -42.38
CA ALA A 52 17.10 -8.64 -40.98
C ALA A 52 18.59 -8.66 -40.66
N ARG A 53 19.43 -8.91 -41.66
CA ARG A 53 20.90 -8.95 -41.55
C ARG A 53 21.56 -7.64 -41.99
N GLY A 54 20.77 -6.64 -42.37
CA GLY A 54 21.27 -5.34 -42.80
C GLY A 54 22.10 -5.37 -44.10
N SER A 55 21.99 -6.43 -44.91
CA SER A 55 22.78 -6.59 -46.13
C SER A 55 22.15 -5.83 -47.31
N SER A 56 22.42 -4.52 -47.38
CA SER A 56 21.93 -3.64 -48.44
C SER A 56 22.29 -4.11 -49.85
N GLU A 57 23.47 -4.71 -50.00
CA GLU A 57 23.96 -5.18 -51.29
C GLU A 57 23.21 -6.44 -51.77
N CYS A 58 22.84 -7.33 -50.84
CA CYS A 58 21.95 -8.44 -51.13
C CYS A 58 20.54 -7.93 -51.47
N LEU A 59 20.02 -6.95 -50.73
CA LEU A 59 18.73 -6.32 -51.03
C LEU A 59 18.70 -5.70 -52.42
N ARG A 60 19.74 -4.96 -52.82
CA ARG A 60 19.86 -4.39 -54.17
C ARG A 60 19.81 -5.46 -55.26
N LEU A 61 20.41 -6.63 -55.03
CA LEU A 61 20.34 -7.74 -55.98
C LEU A 61 18.96 -8.37 -56.05
N LEU A 62 18.31 -8.58 -54.91
CA LEU A 62 16.98 -9.19 -54.82
C LEU A 62 15.91 -8.28 -55.44
N VAL A 63 15.89 -6.99 -55.08
CA VAL A 63 14.97 -5.99 -55.64
C VAL A 63 15.15 -5.84 -57.16
N ARG A 64 16.39 -5.85 -57.67
CA ARG A 64 16.64 -5.81 -59.12
C ARG A 64 16.20 -7.08 -59.85
N ALA A 65 16.21 -8.22 -59.17
CA ALA A 65 15.83 -9.50 -59.75
C ALA A 65 14.30 -9.68 -59.81
N ALA A 66 13.55 -9.17 -58.83
CA ALA A 66 12.10 -9.05 -58.87
C ALA A 66 11.65 -7.70 -58.28
N PRO A 67 11.44 -6.68 -59.13
CA PRO A 67 11.03 -5.35 -58.69
C PRO A 67 9.50 -5.25 -58.49
N SER A 68 8.79 -6.36 -58.26
CA SER A 68 7.35 -6.32 -58.08
C SER A 68 6.99 -5.81 -56.69
N ASP A 69 5.97 -4.95 -56.63
CA ASP A 69 5.43 -4.41 -55.37
C ASP A 69 5.06 -5.52 -54.40
N ASP A 70 4.47 -6.62 -54.91
CA ASP A 70 4.12 -7.82 -54.14
C ASP A 70 5.32 -8.48 -53.45
N TYR A 71 6.51 -8.41 -54.05
CA TYR A 71 7.71 -9.02 -53.48
C TYR A 71 8.36 -8.11 -52.42
N VAL A 72 8.50 -6.82 -52.75
CA VAL A 72 9.10 -5.82 -51.85
C VAL A 72 8.27 -5.68 -50.57
N ASN A 73 6.94 -5.70 -50.71
CA ASN A 73 5.98 -5.60 -49.61
C ASN A 73 5.46 -6.97 -49.14
N SER A 74 6.14 -8.07 -49.51
CA SER A 74 5.81 -9.39 -48.97
C SER A 74 5.90 -9.39 -47.45
N LYS A 75 5.09 -10.23 -46.80
CA LYS A 75 4.98 -10.28 -45.34
C LYS A 75 5.32 -11.66 -44.80
N THR A 76 5.98 -11.68 -43.64
CA THR A 76 6.15 -12.89 -42.82
C THR A 76 4.81 -13.30 -42.18
N PHE A 77 4.76 -14.44 -41.49
CA PHE A 77 3.55 -14.84 -40.74
C PHE A 77 3.19 -13.89 -39.60
N GLU A 78 4.15 -13.11 -39.08
CA GLU A 78 3.95 -12.04 -38.10
C GLU A 78 3.55 -10.71 -38.78
N GLY A 79 3.34 -10.71 -40.09
CA GLY A 79 3.02 -9.51 -40.86
C GLY A 79 4.18 -8.55 -41.06
N MET A 80 5.43 -8.92 -40.74
CA MET A 80 6.59 -8.07 -40.95
C MET A 80 6.96 -8.02 -42.43
N SER A 81 7.15 -6.82 -42.97
CA SER A 81 7.80 -6.61 -44.26
C SER A 81 9.32 -6.54 -44.12
N ALA A 82 10.06 -6.57 -45.24
CA ALA A 82 11.51 -6.34 -45.23
C ALA A 82 11.87 -4.99 -44.59
N LEU A 83 11.03 -3.97 -44.74
CA LEU A 83 11.28 -2.65 -44.16
C LEU A 83 11.22 -2.66 -42.63
N HIS A 84 10.28 -3.41 -42.04
CA HIS A 84 10.23 -3.63 -40.59
C HIS A 84 11.53 -4.23 -40.06
N LEU A 85 12.04 -5.26 -40.74
CA LEU A 85 13.26 -5.97 -40.34
C LEU A 85 14.51 -5.10 -40.50
N ALA A 86 14.58 -4.29 -41.56
CA ALA A 86 15.65 -3.33 -41.78
C ALA A 86 15.64 -2.19 -40.75
N ALA A 87 14.45 -1.71 -40.37
CA ALA A 87 14.28 -0.70 -39.33
C ALA A 87 14.68 -1.22 -37.94
N ARG A 88 14.26 -2.45 -37.60
CA ARG A 88 14.65 -3.14 -36.36
C ARG A 88 16.17 -3.30 -36.22
N CYS A 89 16.86 -3.65 -37.30
CA CYS A 89 18.33 -3.81 -37.27
C CYS A 89 19.12 -2.49 -37.42
N GLY A 90 18.43 -1.38 -37.72
CA GLY A 90 19.04 -0.06 -37.83
C GLY A 90 19.82 0.19 -39.12
N SER A 91 19.69 -0.68 -40.14
CA SER A 91 20.44 -0.53 -41.39
C SER A 91 19.81 0.54 -42.29
N VAL A 92 20.28 1.78 -42.16
CA VAL A 92 19.84 2.93 -42.99
C VAL A 92 19.96 2.64 -44.48
N GLU A 93 21.02 1.96 -44.90
CA GLU A 93 21.23 1.66 -46.32
C GLU A 93 20.25 0.58 -46.82
N SER A 94 19.88 -0.39 -45.97
CA SER A 94 18.81 -1.33 -46.30
C SER A 94 17.44 -0.63 -46.37
N ILE A 95 17.16 0.27 -45.43
CA ILE A 95 15.92 1.09 -45.43
C ILE A 95 15.84 1.91 -46.72
N ARG A 96 16.94 2.58 -47.11
CA ARG A 96 17.03 3.35 -48.37
C ARG A 96 16.67 2.50 -49.57
N VAL A 97 17.31 1.34 -49.73
CA VAL A 97 17.06 0.44 -50.86
C VAL A 97 15.60 0.00 -50.92
N LEU A 98 14.99 -0.28 -49.77
CA LEU A 98 13.60 -0.73 -49.70
C LEU A 98 12.60 0.40 -50.00
N LEU A 99 12.82 1.60 -49.48
CA LEU A 99 11.97 2.77 -49.76
C LEU A 99 12.08 3.21 -51.23
N GLU A 100 13.28 3.20 -51.82
CA GLU A 100 13.49 3.44 -53.26
C GLU A 100 12.80 2.38 -54.13
N ALA A 101 12.60 1.17 -53.59
CA ALA A 101 11.90 0.07 -54.23
C ALA A 101 10.37 0.09 -54.03
N GLY A 102 9.81 1.13 -53.38
CA GLY A 102 8.37 1.27 -53.17
C GLY A 102 7.84 0.58 -51.91
N ALA A 103 8.69 0.26 -50.92
CA ALA A 103 8.22 -0.19 -49.62
C ALA A 103 7.43 0.92 -48.91
N ASP A 104 6.28 0.58 -48.33
CA ASP A 104 5.47 1.55 -47.57
C ASP A 104 6.08 1.79 -46.17
N PRO A 105 6.55 3.02 -45.85
CA PRO A 105 7.11 3.36 -44.53
C PRO A 105 6.10 3.26 -43.37
N ASN A 106 4.80 3.16 -43.69
CA ASN A 106 3.70 3.12 -42.74
C ASN A 106 2.97 1.77 -42.71
N ASP A 107 3.50 0.76 -43.40
CA ASP A 107 2.96 -0.58 -43.32
C ASP A 107 2.99 -1.10 -41.87
N VAL A 108 2.09 -2.02 -41.56
CA VAL A 108 1.94 -2.56 -40.20
C VAL A 108 2.01 -4.07 -40.15
N THR A 109 2.57 -4.57 -39.04
CA THR A 109 2.56 -5.99 -38.65
C THR A 109 1.17 -6.45 -38.20
N THR A 110 1.03 -7.74 -37.89
CA THR A 110 -0.20 -8.28 -37.26
C THR A 110 -0.47 -7.64 -35.88
N GLU A 111 0.55 -7.06 -35.25
CA GLU A 111 0.46 -6.36 -33.96
C GLU A 111 0.39 -4.83 -34.10
N ARG A 112 0.10 -4.33 -35.31
CA ARG A 112 0.01 -2.90 -35.65
C ARG A 112 1.33 -2.14 -35.50
N THR A 113 2.46 -2.84 -35.46
CA THR A 113 3.79 -2.22 -35.36
C THR A 113 4.20 -1.63 -36.69
N THR A 114 4.75 -0.41 -36.68
CA THR A 114 5.33 0.25 -37.87
C THR A 114 6.84 0.07 -37.92
N PRO A 115 7.49 0.24 -39.08
CA PRO A 115 8.96 0.29 -39.17
C PRO A 115 9.56 1.36 -38.25
N LEU A 116 8.94 2.53 -38.16
CA LEU A 116 9.37 3.60 -37.26
C LEU A 116 9.36 3.15 -35.80
N PHE A 117 8.32 2.47 -35.36
CA PHE A 117 8.25 1.98 -33.98
C PHE A 117 9.37 0.98 -33.68
N LEU A 118 9.67 0.05 -34.58
CA LEU A 118 10.78 -0.90 -34.41
C LEU A 118 12.15 -0.20 -34.39
N ALA A 119 12.36 0.82 -35.21
CA ALA A 119 13.59 1.61 -35.17
C ALA A 119 13.75 2.34 -33.83
N VAL A 120 12.66 2.89 -33.28
CA VAL A 120 12.62 3.55 -31.98
C VAL A 120 12.87 2.56 -30.85
N GLU A 121 12.16 1.44 -30.83
CA GLU A 121 12.30 0.38 -29.83
C GLU A 121 13.74 -0.15 -29.74
N ASN A 122 14.47 -0.15 -30.84
CA ASN A 122 15.86 -0.60 -30.88
C ASN A 122 16.88 0.55 -30.73
N GLY A 123 16.44 1.78 -30.47
CA GLY A 123 17.30 2.94 -30.26
C GLY A 123 18.07 3.39 -31.51
N ASN A 124 17.63 2.98 -32.71
CA ASN A 124 18.32 3.21 -33.97
C ASN A 124 18.08 4.63 -34.49
N THR A 125 18.72 5.63 -33.86
CA THR A 125 18.52 7.06 -34.12
C THR A 125 18.66 7.45 -35.61
N ASP A 126 19.66 6.91 -36.32
CA ASP A 126 19.85 7.20 -37.75
C ASP A 126 18.73 6.61 -38.61
N ALA A 127 18.25 5.41 -38.28
CA ALA A 127 17.12 4.78 -38.96
C ALA A 127 15.81 5.55 -38.70
N VAL A 128 15.59 6.00 -37.46
CA VAL A 128 14.47 6.90 -37.11
C VAL A 128 14.53 8.17 -37.94
N THR A 129 15.68 8.86 -37.96
CA THR A 129 15.89 10.08 -38.75
C THR A 129 15.53 9.86 -40.21
N PHE A 130 16.05 8.78 -40.79
CA PHE A 130 15.86 8.47 -42.20
C PHE A 130 14.40 8.13 -42.53
N LEU A 131 13.73 7.32 -41.70
CA LEU A 131 12.32 6.99 -41.86
C LEU A 131 11.42 8.24 -41.76
N LEU A 132 11.69 9.13 -40.80
CA LEU A 132 10.96 10.39 -40.64
C LEU A 132 11.15 11.35 -41.81
N GLN A 133 12.32 11.35 -42.47
CA GLN A 133 12.56 12.12 -43.69
C GLN A 133 11.77 11.57 -44.90
N HIS A 134 11.42 10.28 -44.87
CA HIS A 134 10.73 9.58 -45.97
C HIS A 134 9.26 9.26 -45.66
N GLY A 135 8.61 10.06 -44.82
CA GLY A 135 7.16 10.01 -44.65
C GLY A 135 6.64 8.96 -43.67
N ALA A 136 7.48 8.43 -42.78
CA ALA A 136 7.00 7.66 -41.65
C ALA A 136 6.10 8.50 -40.73
N ASN A 137 4.92 7.97 -40.43
CA ASN A 137 3.88 8.60 -39.63
C ASN A 137 4.24 8.53 -38.14
N VAL A 138 4.12 9.67 -37.46
CA VAL A 138 4.36 9.80 -36.02
C VAL A 138 3.05 9.77 -35.19
N GLN A 139 1.90 9.75 -35.86
CA GLN A 139 0.58 9.83 -35.25
C GLN A 139 -0.12 8.47 -35.16
N GLY A 140 -0.95 8.32 -34.14
CA GLY A 140 -1.78 7.14 -33.95
C GLY A 140 -1.03 5.98 -33.28
N PRO A 141 -1.72 4.86 -33.04
CA PRO A 141 -1.16 3.70 -32.35
C PRO A 141 -0.25 2.90 -33.30
N HIS A 142 0.91 2.53 -32.81
CA HIS A 142 1.91 1.68 -33.45
C HIS A 142 2.11 0.36 -32.67
N SER A 143 1.15 -0.01 -31.81
CA SER A 143 1.09 -1.29 -31.10
C SER A 143 -0.37 -1.67 -30.81
N LEU A 144 -0.60 -2.92 -30.41
CA LEU A 144 -1.92 -3.40 -29.96
C LEU A 144 -2.42 -2.74 -28.67
N SER A 145 -1.54 -2.20 -27.83
CA SER A 145 -1.90 -1.51 -26.58
C SER A 145 -2.21 -0.03 -26.77
N GLY A 146 -2.18 0.46 -28.01
CA GLY A 146 -2.36 1.88 -28.31
C GLY A 146 -1.08 2.71 -28.18
N TRP A 147 0.08 2.10 -27.92
CA TRP A 147 1.35 2.84 -27.81
C TRP A 147 1.79 3.38 -29.16
N ASN A 148 2.42 4.55 -29.14
CA ASN A 148 3.10 5.11 -30.31
C ASN A 148 4.60 5.24 -30.05
N SER A 149 5.33 5.68 -31.08
CA SER A 149 6.78 5.86 -31.00
C SER A 149 7.23 6.83 -29.89
N LEU A 150 6.41 7.82 -29.53
CA LEU A 150 6.76 8.76 -28.47
C LEU A 150 6.64 8.12 -27.07
N HIS A 151 5.67 7.23 -26.84
CA HIS A 151 5.60 6.43 -25.60
C HIS A 151 6.85 5.57 -25.43
N GLN A 152 7.23 4.84 -26.49
CA GLN A 152 8.41 3.96 -26.47
C GLN A 152 9.70 4.76 -26.22
N ALA A 153 9.88 5.88 -26.92
CA ALA A 153 11.05 6.74 -26.74
C ALA A 153 11.12 7.35 -25.33
N ALA A 154 9.97 7.74 -24.76
CA ALA A 154 9.88 8.26 -23.39
C ALA A 154 10.25 7.20 -22.35
N LEU A 155 9.77 5.96 -22.50
CA LEU A 155 10.15 4.83 -21.66
C LEU A 155 11.66 4.55 -21.69
N GLN A 156 12.27 4.64 -22.87
CA GLN A 156 13.69 4.33 -23.07
C GLN A 156 14.63 5.49 -22.74
N GLU A 157 14.10 6.68 -22.41
CA GLU A 157 14.90 7.89 -22.16
C GLU A 157 15.74 8.35 -23.36
N CYS A 158 15.31 8.01 -24.57
CA CYS A 158 15.97 8.41 -25.81
C CYS A 158 15.59 9.85 -26.20
N THR A 159 16.08 10.84 -25.46
CA THR A 159 15.72 12.26 -25.64
C THR A 159 15.95 12.81 -27.05
N GLU A 160 16.94 12.29 -27.78
CA GLU A 160 17.18 12.67 -29.18
C GLU A 160 16.04 12.19 -30.09
N ILE A 161 15.63 10.93 -29.96
CA ILE A 161 14.49 10.38 -30.69
C ILE A 161 13.20 11.12 -30.32
N MET A 162 13.01 11.42 -29.04
CA MET A 162 11.85 12.20 -28.59
C MET A 162 11.81 13.59 -29.22
N ARG A 163 12.94 14.31 -29.27
CA ARG A 163 13.04 15.61 -29.96
C ARG A 163 12.65 15.49 -31.42
N MET A 164 13.23 14.53 -32.14
CA MET A 164 12.90 14.29 -33.55
C MET A 164 11.41 14.00 -33.77
N LEU A 165 10.80 13.17 -32.92
CA LEU A 165 9.38 12.83 -33.01
C LEU A 165 8.50 14.07 -32.75
N LEU A 166 8.80 14.84 -31.72
CA LEU A 166 8.06 16.07 -31.36
C LEU A 166 8.19 17.15 -32.44
N GLU A 167 9.38 17.34 -33.01
CA GLU A 167 9.63 18.26 -34.14
C GLU A 167 8.89 17.84 -35.41
N LYS A 168 8.70 16.52 -35.61
CA LYS A 168 7.85 15.97 -36.68
C LYS A 168 6.36 15.98 -36.35
N GLY A 169 5.99 16.58 -35.22
CA GLY A 169 4.60 16.84 -34.85
C GLY A 169 3.94 15.71 -34.08
N ALA A 170 4.67 14.72 -33.53
CA ALA A 170 4.10 13.70 -32.68
C ALA A 170 3.25 14.33 -31.56
N GLY A 171 2.01 13.88 -31.40
CA GLY A 171 1.13 14.40 -30.36
C GLY A 171 1.69 14.09 -28.97
N LYS A 172 2.18 15.09 -28.24
CA LYS A 172 2.65 14.93 -26.84
C LYS A 172 1.56 14.48 -25.87
N GLU A 173 0.29 14.72 -26.21
CA GLU A 173 -0.90 14.29 -25.49
C GLU A 173 -1.53 13.02 -26.10
N CYS A 174 -0.78 12.27 -26.91
CA CYS A 174 -1.26 10.97 -27.38
C CYS A 174 -1.54 10.07 -26.19
N LYS A 175 -2.55 9.22 -26.34
CA LYS A 175 -3.01 8.31 -25.29
C LYS A 175 -3.05 6.90 -25.80
N ASP A 176 -2.61 5.96 -24.96
CA ASP A 176 -2.81 4.53 -25.18
C ASP A 176 -4.24 4.10 -24.81
N ASP A 177 -4.51 2.78 -24.87
CA ASP A 177 -5.83 2.23 -24.55
C ASP A 177 -6.26 2.40 -23.08
N PHE A 178 -5.35 2.81 -22.18
CA PHE A 178 -5.62 3.12 -20.78
C PHE A 178 -5.62 4.63 -20.49
N GLY A 179 -5.50 5.46 -21.52
CA GLY A 179 -5.44 6.92 -21.37
C GLY A 179 -4.06 7.42 -20.92
N ILE A 180 -3.04 6.56 -20.93
CA ILE A 180 -1.68 6.87 -20.49
C ILE A 180 -1.00 7.70 -21.58
N THR A 181 -0.34 8.79 -21.18
CA THR A 181 0.44 9.67 -22.06
C THR A 181 1.93 9.35 -21.98
N PRO A 182 2.78 9.81 -22.93
CA PRO A 182 4.23 9.68 -22.80
C PRO A 182 4.79 10.34 -21.53
N LEU A 183 4.17 11.43 -21.06
CA LEU A 183 4.55 12.09 -19.81
C LEU A 183 4.26 11.19 -18.60
N PHE A 184 3.10 10.52 -18.60
CA PHE A 184 2.75 9.54 -17.58
C PHE A 184 3.74 8.38 -17.58
N VAL A 185 4.10 7.82 -18.74
CA VAL A 185 5.12 6.76 -18.86
C VAL A 185 6.45 7.22 -18.25
N ALA A 186 6.92 8.42 -18.61
CA ALA A 186 8.16 8.96 -18.05
C ALA A 186 8.09 9.09 -16.52
N ALA A 187 6.96 9.55 -15.97
CA ALA A 187 6.76 9.65 -14.53
C ALA A 187 6.71 8.28 -13.82
N GLN A 188 6.02 7.30 -14.42
CA GLN A 188 5.89 5.94 -13.88
C GLN A 188 7.23 5.20 -13.80
N TYR A 189 8.06 5.34 -14.83
CA TYR A 189 9.34 4.63 -14.92
C TYR A 189 10.55 5.46 -14.48
N GLY A 190 10.33 6.63 -13.88
CA GLY A 190 11.38 7.48 -13.32
C GLY A 190 12.31 8.07 -14.37
N LYS A 191 11.81 8.32 -15.59
CA LYS A 191 12.59 8.81 -16.72
C LYS A 191 12.69 10.33 -16.71
N LEU A 192 13.58 10.85 -15.86
CA LEU A 192 13.64 12.27 -15.52
C LEU A 192 13.90 13.15 -16.76
N GLU A 193 14.81 12.76 -17.63
CA GLU A 193 15.17 13.50 -18.83
C GLU A 193 14.03 13.49 -19.86
N SER A 194 13.33 12.36 -20.01
CA SER A 194 12.11 12.26 -20.82
C SER A 194 11.02 13.19 -20.29
N LEU A 195 10.81 13.16 -18.97
CA LEU A 195 9.80 13.95 -18.28
C LEU A 195 10.08 15.44 -18.47
N GLN A 196 11.32 15.87 -18.26
CA GLN A 196 11.77 17.24 -18.47
C GLN A 196 11.58 17.71 -19.91
N LEU A 197 11.94 16.86 -20.88
CA LEU A 197 11.78 17.18 -22.29
C LEU A 197 10.31 17.37 -22.67
N LEU A 198 9.42 16.48 -22.23
CA LEU A 198 7.98 16.57 -22.51
C LEU A 198 7.36 17.82 -21.87
N ILE A 199 7.70 18.13 -20.61
CA ILE A 199 7.27 19.36 -19.93
C ILE A 199 7.75 20.60 -20.69
N SER A 200 9.01 20.62 -21.14
CA SER A 200 9.56 21.75 -21.91
C SER A 200 8.85 21.98 -23.26
N HIS A 201 8.24 20.94 -23.82
CA HIS A 201 7.40 21.01 -25.01
C HIS A 201 5.92 21.30 -24.68
N GLY A 202 5.61 21.60 -23.42
CA GLY A 202 4.28 21.98 -22.95
C GLY A 202 3.32 20.80 -22.83
N ALA A 203 3.81 19.61 -22.45
CA ALA A 203 2.94 18.50 -22.07
C ALA A 203 2.16 18.84 -20.79
N ASP A 204 0.91 18.39 -20.70
CA ASP A 204 0.05 18.63 -19.53
C ASP A 204 0.51 17.78 -18.33
N VAL A 205 1.13 18.44 -17.33
CA VAL A 205 1.57 17.81 -16.07
C VAL A 205 0.42 17.23 -15.24
N ASN A 206 -0.81 17.67 -15.49
CA ASN A 206 -2.02 17.24 -14.81
C ASN A 206 -2.87 16.28 -15.66
N CYS A 207 -2.31 15.72 -16.73
CA CYS A 207 -3.00 14.74 -17.55
C CYS A 207 -3.47 13.55 -16.68
N GLN A 208 -4.62 12.97 -17.04
CA GLN A 208 -5.20 11.84 -16.32
C GLN A 208 -5.38 10.63 -17.23
N ALA A 209 -4.97 9.47 -16.71
CA ALA A 209 -5.31 8.15 -17.26
C ALA A 209 -6.82 7.88 -17.09
N LYS A 210 -7.31 6.76 -17.64
CA LYS A 210 -8.75 6.42 -17.57
C LYS A 210 -9.27 6.25 -16.15
N ASP A 211 -8.43 5.79 -15.24
CA ASP A 211 -8.73 5.66 -13.80
C ASP A 211 -8.47 6.96 -13.02
N ARG A 212 -8.24 8.08 -13.71
CA ARG A 212 -7.92 9.41 -13.15
C ARG A 212 -6.53 9.51 -12.48
N ALA A 213 -5.66 8.50 -12.57
CA ALA A 213 -4.29 8.62 -12.07
C ALA A 213 -3.52 9.72 -12.83
N THR A 214 -2.73 10.51 -12.10
CA THR A 214 -1.87 11.57 -12.63
C THR A 214 -0.40 11.14 -12.67
N PRO A 215 0.44 11.78 -13.50
CA PRO A 215 1.90 11.62 -13.45
C PRO A 215 2.49 11.81 -12.04
N LEU A 216 1.98 12.79 -11.28
CA LEU A 216 2.43 13.03 -9.91
C LEU A 216 2.08 11.87 -8.97
N LEU A 217 0.88 11.29 -9.10
CA LEU A 217 0.47 10.15 -8.30
C LEU A 217 1.33 8.92 -8.59
N ILE A 218 1.54 8.58 -9.87
CA ILE A 218 2.32 7.37 -10.21
C ILE A 218 3.80 7.54 -9.88
N ALA A 219 4.39 8.73 -10.08
CA ALA A 219 5.76 9.00 -9.63
C ALA A 219 5.91 8.91 -8.11
N ALA A 220 4.89 9.36 -7.36
CA ALA A 220 4.87 9.24 -5.90
C ALA A 220 4.70 7.80 -5.43
N GLN A 221 3.90 6.99 -6.13
CA GLN A 221 3.72 5.55 -5.87
C GLN A 221 5.01 4.77 -6.11
N GLU A 222 5.69 5.03 -7.23
CA GLU A 222 6.87 4.27 -7.67
C GLU A 222 8.18 4.77 -7.02
N GLY A 223 8.14 5.86 -6.24
CA GLY A 223 9.30 6.33 -5.47
C GLY A 223 10.25 7.24 -6.25
N HIS A 224 9.83 7.82 -7.38
CA HIS A 224 10.67 8.64 -8.24
C HIS A 224 10.77 10.09 -7.75
N LEU A 225 11.54 10.29 -6.69
CA LEU A 225 11.66 11.56 -5.95
C LEU A 225 11.99 12.78 -6.84
N GLU A 226 12.93 12.66 -7.79
CA GLU A 226 13.27 13.77 -8.69
C GLU A 226 12.16 14.07 -9.69
N CYS A 227 11.43 13.05 -10.15
CA CYS A 227 10.26 13.24 -11.01
C CYS A 227 9.15 13.98 -10.25
N VAL A 228 8.89 13.62 -8.99
CA VAL A 228 7.94 14.34 -8.12
C VAL A 228 8.34 15.80 -7.96
N ARG A 229 9.63 16.09 -7.66
CA ARG A 229 10.12 17.47 -7.58
C ARG A 229 9.87 18.25 -8.86
N LEU A 230 10.21 17.65 -10.00
CA LEU A 230 10.07 18.30 -11.30
C LEU A 230 8.60 18.57 -11.63
N LEU A 231 7.70 17.62 -11.36
CA LEU A 231 6.26 17.77 -11.58
C LEU A 231 5.66 18.89 -10.71
N LEU A 232 5.97 18.89 -9.41
CA LEU A 232 5.50 19.95 -8.49
C LEU A 232 6.04 21.34 -8.90
N ALA A 233 7.31 21.43 -9.28
CA ALA A 233 7.92 22.67 -9.75
C ALA A 233 7.28 23.23 -11.03
N ASN A 234 6.61 22.38 -11.82
CA ASN A 234 5.92 22.75 -13.05
C ASN A 234 4.38 22.77 -12.91
N GLY A 235 3.86 22.83 -11.67
CA GLY A 235 2.43 23.06 -11.43
C GLY A 235 1.56 21.81 -11.47
N ALA A 236 2.12 20.62 -11.24
CA ALA A 236 1.31 19.44 -10.97
C ALA A 236 0.49 19.65 -9.67
N ASP A 237 -0.81 19.42 -9.73
CA ASP A 237 -1.74 19.58 -8.62
C ASP A 237 -1.73 18.32 -7.73
N PRO A 238 -1.23 18.41 -6.48
CA PRO A 238 -1.19 17.28 -5.54
C PRO A 238 -2.57 16.87 -5.02
N ASN A 239 -3.64 17.58 -5.38
CA ASN A 239 -5.00 17.34 -4.93
C ASN A 239 -5.89 16.67 -5.99
N LEU A 240 -5.32 16.35 -7.16
CA LEU A 240 -5.99 15.51 -8.15
C LEU A 240 -6.00 14.06 -7.67
N TYR A 241 -7.21 13.49 -7.63
CA TYR A 241 -7.41 12.13 -7.16
C TYR A 241 -7.50 11.13 -8.31
N CYS A 242 -7.00 9.92 -8.09
CA CYS A 242 -7.39 8.77 -8.89
C CYS A 242 -8.64 8.11 -8.32
N ASN A 243 -9.34 7.38 -9.20
CA ASN A 243 -10.47 6.50 -8.95
C ASN A 243 -11.67 7.17 -8.26
N GLU A 244 -12.86 7.11 -8.89
CA GLU A 244 -14.09 7.63 -8.28
C GLU A 244 -14.56 6.80 -7.07
N ASP A 245 -14.33 5.49 -7.12
CA ASP A 245 -14.75 4.53 -6.08
C ASP A 245 -13.72 4.41 -4.94
N ASN A 246 -12.44 4.61 -5.25
CA ASN A 246 -11.34 4.55 -4.28
C ASN A 246 -10.50 5.83 -4.33
N TRP A 247 -11.07 6.92 -3.80
CA TRP A 247 -10.44 8.23 -3.79
C TRP A 247 -9.04 8.19 -3.16
N GLN A 248 -8.00 8.45 -3.96
CA GLN A 248 -6.62 8.53 -3.50
C GLN A 248 -5.87 9.69 -4.15
N LEU A 249 -5.03 10.35 -3.36
CA LEU A 249 -4.11 11.43 -3.77
C LEU A 249 -2.66 10.93 -3.80
N PRO A 250 -1.71 11.62 -4.46
CA PRO A 250 -0.29 11.30 -4.41
C PRO A 250 0.27 11.06 -2.99
N ILE A 251 -0.21 11.81 -1.99
CA ILE A 251 0.22 11.63 -0.59
C ILE A 251 -0.15 10.25 -0.01
N HIS A 252 -1.27 9.67 -0.47
CA HIS A 252 -1.70 8.33 -0.06
C HIS A 252 -0.78 7.27 -0.64
N ALA A 253 -0.47 7.38 -1.94
CA ALA A 253 0.44 6.47 -2.62
C ALA A 253 1.84 6.50 -2.00
N ALA A 254 2.38 7.71 -1.72
CA ALA A 254 3.68 7.84 -1.05
C ALA A 254 3.67 7.22 0.36
N ALA A 255 2.60 7.42 1.14
CA ALA A 255 2.46 6.86 2.47
C ALA A 255 2.32 5.32 2.47
N GLU A 256 1.54 4.77 1.53
CA GLU A 256 1.31 3.32 1.38
C GLU A 256 2.56 2.59 0.87
N MET A 257 3.32 3.22 -0.02
CA MET A 257 4.53 2.61 -0.59
C MET A 257 5.81 2.91 0.20
N GLY A 258 5.73 3.73 1.26
CA GLY A 258 6.82 3.97 2.19
C GLY A 258 7.84 5.03 1.74
N HIS A 259 7.47 5.91 0.83
CA HIS A 259 8.36 6.92 0.26
C HIS A 259 8.38 8.20 1.11
N ASP A 260 9.03 8.13 2.27
CA ASP A 260 9.13 9.20 3.27
C ASP A 260 9.58 10.57 2.70
N LYS A 261 10.63 10.60 1.87
CA LYS A 261 11.13 11.84 1.26
C LYS A 261 10.15 12.45 0.27
N ILE A 262 9.36 11.64 -0.42
CA ILE A 262 8.30 12.12 -1.31
C ILE A 262 7.15 12.67 -0.46
N LEU A 263 6.83 11.99 0.64
CA LEU A 263 5.82 12.40 1.59
C LEU A 263 6.14 13.78 2.18
N GLU A 264 7.40 14.04 2.55
CA GLU A 264 7.88 15.34 3.02
C GLU A 264 7.66 16.47 2.00
N LEU A 265 7.74 16.17 0.70
CA LEU A 265 7.44 17.15 -0.36
C LEU A 265 5.94 17.37 -0.54
N LEU A 266 5.12 16.33 -0.38
CA LEU A 266 3.68 16.38 -0.66
C LEU A 266 2.87 16.96 0.50
N ILE A 267 3.25 16.71 1.76
CA ILE A 267 2.57 17.22 2.95
C ILE A 267 2.30 18.74 2.90
N PRO A 268 3.28 19.62 2.59
CA PRO A 268 3.05 21.06 2.63
C PRO A 268 2.17 21.59 1.48
N VAL A 269 1.99 20.82 0.40
CA VAL A 269 1.24 21.24 -0.79
C VAL A 269 -0.12 20.54 -0.94
N THR A 270 -0.42 19.55 -0.09
CA THR A 270 -1.68 18.79 -0.13
C THR A 270 -2.72 19.39 0.82
N ASP A 271 -3.95 19.57 0.33
CA ASP A 271 -5.09 19.99 1.13
C ASP A 271 -5.41 18.95 2.21
N ARG A 272 -5.64 19.44 3.43
CA ARG A 272 -6.02 18.63 4.60
C ARG A 272 -7.44 18.09 4.52
N ILE A 273 -8.19 18.33 3.44
CA ILE A 273 -9.46 17.63 3.17
C ILE A 273 -9.32 16.10 3.19
N CYS A 274 -8.14 15.55 2.87
CA CYS A 274 -7.87 14.12 3.05
C CYS A 274 -7.97 13.66 4.52
N ASP A 275 -7.61 14.51 5.50
CA ASP A 275 -7.48 14.07 6.89
C ASP A 275 -8.83 13.79 7.57
N LYS A 276 -9.87 14.61 7.33
CA LYS A 276 -11.20 14.45 7.96
C LYS A 276 -12.37 14.81 7.05
N GLY A 277 -12.12 15.01 5.76
CA GLY A 277 -13.18 15.32 4.81
C GLY A 277 -14.22 14.21 4.73
N LYS A 278 -15.50 14.58 4.62
CA LYS A 278 -16.59 13.60 4.49
C LYS A 278 -16.39 12.77 3.21
N GLY A 279 -16.36 11.45 3.36
CA GLY A 279 -16.13 10.51 2.24
C GLY A 279 -14.69 10.53 1.70
N LYS A 280 -13.75 11.16 2.41
CA LYS A 280 -12.32 11.13 2.12
C LYS A 280 -11.62 10.17 3.07
N VAL A 281 -10.44 9.74 2.68
CA VAL A 281 -9.59 8.83 3.47
C VAL A 281 -8.36 9.60 3.92
N SER A 282 -7.94 9.43 5.17
CA SER A 282 -6.69 10.02 5.65
C SER A 282 -5.49 9.18 5.19
N PRO A 283 -4.37 9.81 4.76
CA PRO A 283 -3.14 9.09 4.41
C PRO A 283 -2.52 8.33 5.59
N VAL A 284 -2.96 8.60 6.83
CA VAL A 284 -2.62 7.79 8.01
C VAL A 284 -3.04 6.33 7.81
N TYR A 285 -4.20 6.07 7.19
CA TYR A 285 -4.61 4.71 6.86
C TYR A 285 -3.68 4.07 5.83
N SER A 286 -3.29 4.81 4.79
CA SER A 286 -2.34 4.33 3.78
C SER A 286 -1.00 3.94 4.40
N ALA A 287 -0.43 4.75 5.30
CA ALA A 287 0.80 4.42 6.01
C ALA A 287 0.68 3.12 6.85
N VAL A 288 -0.44 2.95 7.57
CA VAL A 288 -0.69 1.73 8.35
C VAL A 288 -0.90 0.52 7.43
N TYR A 289 -1.68 0.68 6.36
CA TYR A 289 -1.97 -0.39 5.40
C TYR A 289 -0.70 -0.92 4.74
N GLY A 290 0.19 -0.01 4.33
CA GLY A 290 1.48 -0.32 3.74
C GLY A 290 2.54 -0.82 4.74
N GLY A 291 2.30 -0.68 6.06
CA GLY A 291 3.27 -1.09 7.08
C GLY A 291 4.44 -0.12 7.26
N ASN A 292 4.29 1.16 6.88
CA ASN A 292 5.38 2.15 6.87
C ASN A 292 5.37 3.07 8.11
N LYS A 293 6.24 2.78 9.09
CA LYS A 293 6.30 3.50 10.38
C LYS A 293 6.85 4.90 10.25
N GLU A 294 7.87 5.09 9.43
CA GLU A 294 8.50 6.38 9.19
C GLU A 294 7.50 7.34 8.53
N CYS A 295 6.73 6.85 7.55
CA CYS A 295 5.65 7.61 6.92
C CYS A 295 4.53 7.94 7.91
N LEU A 296 4.09 6.96 8.72
CA LEU A 296 3.09 7.19 9.76
C LEU A 296 3.54 8.27 10.75
N GLU A 297 4.73 8.14 11.31
CA GLU A 297 5.25 9.11 12.28
C GLU A 297 5.43 10.49 11.67
N THR A 298 5.79 10.57 10.38
CA THR A 298 5.91 11.84 9.67
C THR A 298 4.55 12.51 9.49
N LEU A 299 3.52 11.78 9.06
CA LEU A 299 2.15 12.31 8.96
C LEU A 299 1.64 12.83 10.32
N LEU A 300 1.79 12.03 11.37
CA LEU A 300 1.33 12.41 12.71
C LEU A 300 2.10 13.62 13.26
N ARG A 301 3.41 13.69 13.02
CA ARG A 301 4.25 14.84 13.39
C ARG A 301 3.81 16.12 12.68
N GLU A 302 3.44 16.00 11.41
CA GLU A 302 2.95 17.10 10.57
C GLU A 302 1.44 17.38 10.75
N GLY A 303 0.84 16.88 11.83
CA GLY A 303 -0.49 17.25 12.29
C GLY A 303 -1.65 16.49 11.64
N TYR A 304 -1.40 15.40 10.90
CA TYR A 304 -2.48 14.49 10.54
C TYR A 304 -3.04 13.79 11.78
N SER A 305 -4.35 13.59 11.83
CA SER A 305 -5.01 13.10 13.03
C SER A 305 -4.77 11.60 13.25
N PRO A 306 -4.35 11.16 14.44
CA PRO A 306 -4.31 9.73 14.76
C PRO A 306 -5.72 9.12 14.84
N ASP A 307 -6.72 9.95 15.20
CA ASP A 307 -8.15 9.62 15.20
C ASP A 307 -8.79 9.98 13.86
N ALA A 308 -8.19 9.58 12.74
CA ALA A 308 -8.74 9.81 11.42
C ALA A 308 -10.20 9.31 11.33
N GLN A 309 -10.97 9.87 10.39
CA GLN A 309 -12.35 9.51 10.14
C GLN A 309 -12.53 8.02 9.83
N GLU A 310 -13.71 7.48 10.12
CA GLU A 310 -14.06 6.12 9.74
C GLU A 310 -13.84 5.90 8.23
N CYS A 311 -13.16 4.81 7.90
CA CYS A 311 -12.74 4.50 6.55
C CYS A 311 -13.52 3.30 6.02
N LEU A 312 -14.56 3.60 5.23
CA LEU A 312 -15.45 2.58 4.64
C LEU A 312 -14.72 1.65 3.66
N SER A 313 -13.71 2.15 2.94
CA SER A 313 -12.93 1.34 1.99
C SER A 313 -12.17 0.19 2.66
N PHE A 314 -11.84 0.32 3.94
CA PHE A 314 -11.16 -0.73 4.73
C PHE A 314 -12.05 -1.34 5.81
N ASP A 315 -13.33 -0.97 5.87
CA ASP A 315 -14.25 -1.35 6.95
C ASP A 315 -13.62 -1.12 8.35
N CYS A 316 -13.00 0.06 8.52
CA CYS A 316 -12.21 0.42 9.70
C CYS A 316 -12.74 1.68 10.40
N ARG A 317 -13.16 1.53 11.66
CA ARG A 317 -13.63 2.67 12.48
C ARG A 317 -12.55 3.68 12.88
N SER A 318 -11.29 3.26 12.94
CA SER A 318 -10.14 4.13 13.23
C SER A 318 -8.83 3.52 12.71
N PRO A 319 -7.74 4.30 12.58
CA PRO A 319 -6.42 3.75 12.25
C PRO A 319 -5.94 2.68 13.24
N MET A 320 -6.26 2.81 14.54
CA MET A 320 -5.94 1.78 15.53
C MET A 320 -6.66 0.45 15.23
N CYS A 321 -7.91 0.48 14.76
CA CYS A 321 -8.59 -0.76 14.36
C CYS A 321 -7.86 -1.46 13.21
N MET A 322 -7.37 -0.71 12.22
CA MET A 322 -6.57 -1.26 11.12
C MET A 322 -5.27 -1.91 11.63
N VAL A 323 -4.61 -1.30 12.62
CA VAL A 323 -3.41 -1.88 13.27
C VAL A 323 -3.69 -3.29 13.79
N PHE A 324 -4.83 -3.51 14.44
CA PHE A 324 -5.23 -4.83 14.92
C PHE A 324 -5.58 -5.78 13.77
N GLN A 325 -6.41 -5.35 12.81
CA GLN A 325 -6.80 -6.17 11.66
C GLN A 325 -5.59 -6.67 10.85
N LYS A 326 -4.60 -5.80 10.61
CA LYS A 326 -3.34 -6.12 9.91
C LYS A 326 -2.29 -6.77 10.80
N LYS A 327 -2.51 -6.81 12.13
CA LYS A 327 -1.58 -7.33 13.14
C LYS A 327 -0.24 -6.56 13.21
N TYR A 328 -0.25 -5.26 12.90
CA TYR A 328 0.92 -4.38 12.92
C TYR A 328 1.12 -3.68 14.28
N PHE A 329 1.16 -4.46 15.36
CA PHE A 329 1.15 -3.96 16.73
C PHE A 329 2.29 -2.97 17.08
N TYR A 330 3.38 -2.95 16.30
CA TYR A 330 4.49 -2.01 16.47
C TYR A 330 4.11 -0.54 16.18
N PHE A 331 2.94 -0.28 15.56
CA PHE A 331 2.40 1.08 15.39
C PHE A 331 1.73 1.65 16.63
N ILE A 332 1.37 0.80 17.60
CA ILE A 332 0.58 1.23 18.75
C ILE A 332 1.30 2.34 19.52
N ASP A 333 2.61 2.19 19.77
CA ASP A 333 3.37 3.20 20.50
C ASP A 333 3.46 4.53 19.75
N ALA A 334 3.50 4.51 18.42
CA ALA A 334 3.44 5.72 17.62
C ALA A 334 2.08 6.43 17.79
N PHE A 335 0.97 5.71 17.65
CA PHE A 335 -0.36 6.28 17.85
C PHE A 335 -0.59 6.81 19.26
N LEU A 336 -0.14 6.08 20.30
CA LEU A 336 -0.21 6.53 21.69
C LEU A 336 0.62 7.80 21.91
N LYS A 337 1.84 7.86 21.36
CA LYS A 337 2.73 9.04 21.44
C LYS A 337 2.07 10.30 20.88
N TYR A 338 1.31 10.16 19.78
CA TYR A 338 0.62 11.29 19.14
C TYR A 338 -0.84 11.47 19.61
N GLY A 339 -1.24 10.79 20.68
CA GLY A 339 -2.49 11.09 21.38
C GLY A 339 -3.76 10.50 20.77
N ILE A 340 -3.69 9.30 20.19
CA ILE A 340 -4.89 8.59 19.72
C ILE A 340 -5.90 8.36 20.85
N THR A 341 -7.18 8.44 20.52
CA THR A 341 -8.27 8.09 21.43
C THR A 341 -8.46 6.58 21.49
N LEU A 342 -8.31 6.01 22.68
CA LEU A 342 -8.54 4.58 22.91
C LEU A 342 -10.03 4.30 23.17
N LEU A 343 -10.65 3.52 22.28
CA LEU A 343 -12.05 3.13 22.30
C LEU A 343 -12.26 1.71 22.87
N GLY A 344 -13.47 1.41 23.34
CA GLY A 344 -13.82 0.09 23.89
C GLY A 344 -13.57 -1.06 22.92
N ILE A 345 -13.80 -0.85 21.62
CA ILE A 345 -13.47 -1.83 20.57
C ILE A 345 -11.97 -2.21 20.54
N ASN A 346 -11.06 -1.31 20.93
CA ASN A 346 -9.63 -1.62 21.01
C ASN A 346 -9.32 -2.63 22.13
N LEU A 347 -10.07 -2.60 23.24
CA LEU A 347 -9.98 -3.63 24.28
C LEU A 347 -10.49 -4.98 23.75
N GLY A 348 -11.57 -4.97 22.97
CA GLY A 348 -12.08 -6.15 22.29
C GLY A 348 -11.04 -6.81 21.38
N TYR A 349 -10.36 -6.02 20.55
CA TYR A 349 -9.27 -6.53 19.71
C TYR A 349 -8.09 -7.07 20.51
N CYS A 350 -7.73 -6.45 21.64
CA CYS A 350 -6.72 -7.01 22.53
C CYS A 350 -7.10 -8.40 23.04
N LEU A 351 -8.38 -8.65 23.35
CA LEU A 351 -8.87 -9.98 23.74
C LEU A 351 -8.82 -10.96 22.56
N TYR A 352 -9.33 -10.55 21.40
CA TYR A 352 -9.36 -11.38 20.18
C TYR A 352 -7.97 -11.86 19.76
N HIS A 353 -6.94 -11.02 19.92
CA HIS A 353 -5.55 -11.33 19.58
C HIS A 353 -4.69 -11.79 20.77
N GLU A 354 -5.30 -12.06 21.93
CA GLU A 354 -4.63 -12.53 23.16
C GLU A 354 -3.49 -11.58 23.63
N LYS A 355 -3.63 -10.28 23.40
CA LYS A 355 -2.68 -9.24 23.82
C LYS A 355 -3.05 -8.68 25.20
N PHE A 356 -3.01 -9.53 26.23
CA PHE A 356 -3.46 -9.17 27.58
C PHE A 356 -2.62 -8.08 28.26
N ALA A 357 -1.30 -8.08 28.08
CA ALA A 357 -0.45 -6.99 28.60
C ALA A 357 -0.82 -5.63 27.98
N LEU A 358 -1.20 -5.63 26.70
CA LEU A 358 -1.66 -4.44 26.00
C LEU A 358 -3.05 -4.01 26.47
N PHE A 359 -3.96 -4.97 26.69
CA PHE A 359 -5.27 -4.73 27.30
C PHE A 359 -5.14 -3.99 28.64
N GLN A 360 -4.27 -4.49 29.52
CA GLN A 360 -3.99 -3.87 30.81
C GLN A 360 -3.40 -2.47 30.65
N ARG A 361 -2.45 -2.29 29.71
CA ARG A 361 -1.86 -0.99 29.40
C ARG A 361 -2.92 0.01 28.91
N PHE A 362 -3.82 -0.39 28.02
CA PHE A 362 -4.89 0.48 27.52
C PHE A 362 -5.85 0.92 28.64
N LEU A 363 -6.22 0.03 29.55
CA LEU A 363 -7.03 0.41 30.72
C LEU A 363 -6.32 1.45 31.60
N LYS A 364 -5.02 1.26 31.87
CA LYS A 364 -4.19 2.21 32.64
C LYS A 364 -4.07 3.57 31.95
N LEU A 365 -4.03 3.58 30.61
CA LEU A 365 -4.01 4.80 29.79
C LEU A 365 -5.39 5.47 29.64
N GLY A 366 -6.43 4.95 30.32
CA GLY A 366 -7.73 5.60 30.32
C GLY A 366 -8.63 5.23 29.13
N CYS A 367 -8.41 4.08 28.49
CA CYS A 367 -9.28 3.57 27.43
C CYS A 367 -10.75 3.56 27.84
N LEU A 368 -11.63 3.98 26.93
CA LEU A 368 -13.08 3.95 27.15
C LEU A 368 -13.56 2.51 27.33
N LEU A 369 -14.45 2.31 28.30
CA LEU A 369 -15.02 0.98 28.55
C LEU A 369 -16.10 0.67 27.51
N PRO A 370 -16.19 -0.60 27.04
CA PRO A 370 -17.22 -1.00 26.07
C PRO A 370 -18.63 -0.71 26.58
N SER A 371 -19.46 -0.11 25.73
CA SER A 371 -20.86 0.22 26.03
C SER A 371 -21.66 0.33 24.72
N GLY A 372 -23.00 0.29 24.83
CA GLY A 372 -23.90 0.41 23.68
C GLY A 372 -23.62 -0.64 22.60
N ASP A 373 -23.59 -0.22 21.35
CA ASP A 373 -23.46 -1.10 20.17
C ASP A 373 -22.13 -1.88 20.13
N GLN A 374 -21.06 -1.36 20.75
CA GLN A 374 -19.76 -2.05 20.80
C GLN A 374 -19.74 -3.24 21.76
N LEU A 375 -20.73 -3.34 22.66
CA LEU A 375 -20.76 -4.37 23.67
C LEU A 375 -20.91 -5.76 23.05
N TRP A 376 -21.65 -5.88 21.94
CA TRP A 376 -21.89 -7.18 21.31
C TRP A 376 -20.61 -7.82 20.77
N ASP A 377 -19.86 -7.08 19.97
CA ASP A 377 -18.58 -7.55 19.42
C ASP A 377 -17.62 -7.86 20.57
N PHE A 378 -17.57 -6.98 21.58
CA PHE A 378 -16.74 -7.19 22.77
C PHE A 378 -17.08 -8.49 23.51
N LEU A 379 -18.37 -8.79 23.72
CA LEU A 379 -18.81 -10.03 24.36
C LEU A 379 -18.34 -11.27 23.61
N SER A 380 -18.42 -11.26 22.28
CA SER A 380 -17.93 -12.38 21.46
C SER A 380 -16.44 -12.64 21.70
N TYR A 381 -15.63 -11.59 21.80
CA TYR A 381 -14.19 -11.69 22.08
C TYR A 381 -13.89 -12.13 23.52
N THR A 382 -14.73 -11.75 24.48
CA THR A 382 -14.57 -12.21 25.88
C THR A 382 -14.84 -13.71 26.03
N ILE A 383 -15.78 -14.27 25.24
CA ILE A 383 -16.04 -15.72 25.20
C ILE A 383 -14.81 -16.45 24.66
N GLN A 384 -14.21 -15.93 23.59
CA GLN A 384 -12.98 -16.51 23.04
C GLN A 384 -11.81 -16.47 24.04
N ALA A 385 -11.69 -15.40 24.83
CA ALA A 385 -10.63 -15.22 25.82
C ALA A 385 -10.93 -15.84 27.20
N GLN A 386 -11.99 -16.64 27.36
CA GLN A 386 -12.50 -17.06 28.67
C GLN A 386 -11.51 -17.95 29.47
N GLU A 387 -10.74 -18.81 28.79
CA GLU A 387 -9.73 -19.66 29.43
C GLU A 387 -8.62 -18.83 30.13
N ALA A 388 -8.35 -17.64 29.59
CA ALA A 388 -7.37 -16.71 30.12
C ALA A 388 -7.99 -15.60 30.99
N TYR A 389 -9.19 -15.79 31.56
CA TYR A 389 -9.90 -14.73 32.30
C TYR A 389 -9.04 -14.01 33.34
N LYS A 390 -8.13 -14.72 34.04
CA LYS A 390 -7.21 -14.15 35.03
C LYS A 390 -6.32 -13.03 34.49
N GLN A 391 -6.07 -13.00 33.17
CA GLN A 391 -5.20 -12.03 32.51
C GLN A 391 -5.92 -10.73 32.13
N TRP A 392 -7.25 -10.71 32.06
CA TRP A 392 -8.01 -9.56 31.56
C TRP A 392 -9.25 -9.18 32.40
N LEU A 393 -10.02 -10.16 32.87
CA LEU A 393 -11.30 -9.93 33.57
C LEU A 393 -11.12 -9.18 34.89
N PRO A 394 -10.14 -9.52 35.76
CA PRO A 394 -9.87 -8.75 36.98
C PRO A 394 -9.60 -7.28 36.67
N TYR A 395 -8.75 -7.00 35.69
CA TYR A 395 -8.36 -5.65 35.32
C TYR A 395 -9.53 -4.84 34.75
N LEU A 396 -10.40 -5.47 33.96
CA LEU A 396 -11.61 -4.84 33.42
C LEU A 396 -12.60 -4.44 34.53
N LEU A 397 -12.86 -5.35 35.49
CA LEU A 397 -13.78 -5.10 36.60
C LEU A 397 -13.19 -4.08 37.60
N LEU A 398 -11.88 -4.15 37.85
CA LEU A 398 -11.16 -3.17 38.67
C LEU A 398 -11.23 -1.77 38.05
N ALA A 399 -11.13 -1.66 36.72
CA ALA A 399 -11.31 -0.43 35.97
C ALA A 399 -12.75 0.14 36.00
N GLY A 400 -13.69 -0.54 36.68
CA GLY A 400 -15.05 -0.06 36.88
C GLY A 400 -16.03 -0.43 35.75
N PHE A 401 -15.73 -1.49 34.99
CA PHE A 401 -16.71 -2.08 34.07
C PHE A 401 -17.84 -2.73 34.87
N ASP A 402 -19.09 -2.49 34.45
CA ASP A 402 -20.25 -3.10 35.09
C ASP A 402 -20.32 -4.60 34.74
N PRO A 403 -20.12 -5.52 35.71
CA PRO A 403 -20.13 -6.96 35.46
C PRO A 403 -21.45 -7.46 34.87
N VAL A 404 -22.57 -6.77 35.11
CA VAL A 404 -23.88 -7.17 34.55
C VAL A 404 -23.87 -7.12 33.03
N ASN A 405 -23.11 -6.21 32.43
CA ASN A 405 -22.97 -6.13 30.97
C ASN A 405 -22.24 -7.33 30.36
N LEU A 406 -21.45 -8.08 31.14
CA LEU A 406 -20.86 -9.36 30.70
C LEU A 406 -21.85 -10.51 30.78
N MET A 407 -22.75 -10.50 31.76
CA MET A 407 -23.64 -11.62 32.11
C MET A 407 -24.86 -11.75 31.18
N HIS A 408 -24.64 -11.62 29.87
CA HIS A 408 -25.64 -11.99 28.87
C HIS A 408 -25.69 -13.52 28.72
N ARG A 409 -26.86 -14.10 28.41
CA ARG A 409 -27.08 -15.55 28.20
C ARG A 409 -25.93 -16.26 27.48
N LEU A 410 -25.56 -15.78 26.30
CA LEU A 410 -24.46 -16.33 25.49
C LEU A 410 -23.14 -16.42 26.25
N TRP A 411 -22.79 -15.42 27.04
CA TRP A 411 -21.56 -15.41 27.83
C TRP A 411 -21.65 -16.41 28.99
N ILE A 412 -22.74 -16.38 29.76
CA ILE A 412 -22.98 -17.30 30.90
C ILE A 412 -22.85 -18.76 30.47
N LEU A 413 -23.47 -19.12 29.34
CA LEU A 413 -23.45 -20.49 28.83
C LEU A 413 -22.08 -20.92 28.26
N SER A 414 -21.16 -19.98 28.02
CA SER A 414 -19.90 -20.25 27.30
C SER A 414 -18.65 -20.14 28.16
N VAL A 415 -18.71 -19.51 29.34
CA VAL A 415 -17.53 -19.33 30.20
C VAL A 415 -17.43 -20.40 31.28
N GLY A 416 -16.21 -20.71 31.73
CA GLY A 416 -16.01 -21.65 32.83
C GLY A 416 -16.48 -21.13 34.20
N ASP A 417 -16.83 -22.06 35.10
CA ASP A 417 -17.27 -21.81 36.49
C ASP A 417 -16.44 -20.78 37.23
N ASN A 418 -15.12 -20.81 37.05
CA ASN A 418 -14.20 -19.91 37.73
C ASN A 418 -14.38 -18.44 37.29
N ALA A 419 -14.52 -18.20 35.99
CA ALA A 419 -14.74 -16.85 35.46
C ALA A 419 -16.12 -16.33 35.87
N LEU A 420 -17.15 -17.18 35.79
CA LEU A 420 -18.51 -16.83 36.20
C LEU A 420 -18.59 -16.49 37.69
N ASN A 421 -18.04 -17.37 38.55
CA ASN A 421 -17.96 -17.15 39.98
C ASN A 421 -17.15 -15.90 40.32
N PHE A 422 -16.06 -15.63 39.61
CA PHE A 422 -15.27 -14.42 39.79
C PHE A 422 -16.04 -13.15 39.42
N THR A 423 -16.78 -13.13 38.30
CA THR A 423 -17.62 -12.00 37.91
C THR A 423 -18.69 -11.69 38.96
N LEU A 424 -19.31 -12.73 39.54
CA LEU A 424 -20.35 -12.57 40.57
C LEU A 424 -19.83 -11.88 41.85
N GLU A 425 -18.56 -12.05 42.20
CA GLU A 425 -17.93 -11.34 43.32
C GLU A 425 -18.00 -9.81 43.17
N PHE A 426 -18.13 -9.29 41.93
CA PHE A 426 -18.24 -7.86 41.65
C PHE A 426 -19.69 -7.36 41.56
N THR A 427 -20.67 -8.21 41.89
CA THR A 427 -22.10 -7.91 41.74
C THR A 427 -22.83 -7.86 43.08
N ASN A 428 -24.04 -7.31 43.05
CA ASN A 428 -25.04 -7.62 44.07
C ASN A 428 -25.79 -8.90 43.65
N TRP A 429 -25.26 -10.07 44.05
CA TRP A 429 -25.80 -11.38 43.66
C TRP A 429 -27.21 -11.70 44.17
N LYS A 430 -27.84 -10.79 44.94
CA LYS A 430 -29.26 -10.90 45.34
C LYS A 430 -30.18 -9.90 44.63
N ARG A 431 -29.64 -9.00 43.82
CA ARG A 431 -30.39 -8.04 43.02
C ARG A 431 -29.83 -8.01 41.61
N LEU A 432 -29.74 -9.18 40.99
CA LEU A 432 -29.40 -9.28 39.58
C LEU A 432 -30.64 -8.97 38.73
N PRO A 433 -30.48 -8.55 37.46
CA PRO A 433 -31.63 -8.43 36.57
C PRO A 433 -32.34 -9.78 36.42
N PRO A 434 -33.69 -9.83 36.36
CA PRO A 434 -34.44 -11.08 36.29
C PRO A 434 -34.01 -12.02 35.15
N ALA A 435 -33.61 -11.45 34.02
CA ALA A 435 -33.08 -12.21 32.88
C ALA A 435 -31.79 -12.96 33.23
N VAL A 436 -30.86 -12.30 33.93
CA VAL A 436 -29.59 -12.90 34.36
C VAL A 436 -29.84 -14.00 35.39
N GLU A 437 -30.78 -13.80 36.33
CA GLU A 437 -31.16 -14.82 37.31
C GLU A 437 -31.75 -16.07 36.64
N GLN A 438 -32.58 -15.88 35.61
CA GLN A 438 -33.14 -16.97 34.83
C GLN A 438 -32.05 -17.73 34.08
N ASP A 439 -31.14 -17.03 33.40
CA ASP A 439 -30.04 -17.64 32.65
C ASP A 439 -29.08 -18.43 33.56
N LEU A 440 -28.75 -17.89 34.75
CA LEU A 440 -27.94 -18.58 35.76
C LEU A 440 -28.63 -19.84 36.31
N SER A 441 -29.96 -19.79 36.47
CA SER A 441 -30.75 -20.93 36.93
C SER A 441 -30.79 -22.03 35.86
N GLU A 442 -31.01 -21.67 34.60
CA GLU A 442 -30.95 -22.59 33.46
C GLU A 442 -29.55 -23.20 33.32
N TYR A 443 -28.49 -22.40 33.46
CA TYR A 443 -27.11 -22.88 33.42
C TYR A 443 -26.82 -23.89 34.54
N LYS A 444 -27.33 -23.64 35.75
CA LYS A 444 -27.22 -24.55 36.90
C LYS A 444 -27.98 -25.86 36.68
N GLU A 445 -29.11 -25.84 35.97
CA GLU A 445 -29.91 -27.04 35.68
C GLU A 445 -29.33 -27.84 34.51
N THR A 446 -28.73 -27.16 33.53
CA THR A 446 -28.25 -27.75 32.28
C THR A 446 -26.79 -28.20 32.36
N PHE A 447 -25.97 -27.54 33.20
CA PHE A 447 -24.53 -27.78 33.34
C PHE A 447 -24.12 -27.97 34.80
N THR A 448 -22.87 -28.39 35.05
CA THR A 448 -22.34 -28.64 36.41
C THR A 448 -21.78 -27.38 37.09
N TRP A 449 -22.43 -26.22 36.93
CA TRP A 449 -21.94 -25.00 37.57
C TRP A 449 -22.03 -25.08 39.09
N THR A 450 -20.90 -24.85 39.76
CA THR A 450 -20.81 -24.86 41.22
C THR A 450 -20.61 -23.44 41.78
N PRO A 451 -21.71 -22.72 42.13
CA PRO A 451 -21.59 -21.42 42.76
C PRO A 451 -20.88 -21.50 44.11
N LYS A 452 -20.08 -20.48 44.43
CA LYS A 452 -19.49 -20.36 45.77
C LYS A 452 -20.59 -20.35 46.84
N SER A 453 -20.36 -21.05 47.95
CA SER A 453 -21.38 -21.28 48.99
C SER A 453 -22.00 -19.99 49.55
N HIS A 454 -21.24 -18.90 49.62
CA HIS A 454 -21.73 -17.62 50.13
C HIS A 454 -22.67 -16.87 49.17
N PHE A 455 -22.77 -17.26 47.89
CA PHE A 455 -23.78 -16.70 46.98
C PHE A 455 -25.21 -17.14 47.36
N ALA A 456 -25.35 -18.21 48.16
CA ALA A 456 -26.64 -18.61 48.69
C ALA A 456 -27.21 -17.61 49.71
N SER A 457 -26.35 -16.90 50.46
CA SER A 457 -26.74 -15.93 51.49
C SER A 457 -26.87 -14.50 50.95
N ILE A 458 -27.43 -13.62 51.76
CA ILE A 458 -27.51 -12.19 51.45
C ILE A 458 -26.07 -11.61 51.47
N PRO A 459 -25.68 -10.76 50.49
CA PRO A 459 -24.38 -10.12 50.50
C PRO A 459 -24.15 -9.38 51.81
N PRO A 460 -22.97 -9.51 52.43
CA PRO A 460 -22.68 -8.79 53.66
C PRO A 460 -22.73 -7.27 53.41
N LEU A 461 -23.13 -6.51 54.43
CA LEU A 461 -23.21 -5.04 54.33
C LEU A 461 -21.90 -4.42 53.85
N SER A 462 -20.75 -4.96 54.27
CA SER A 462 -19.43 -4.51 53.81
C SER A 462 -19.31 -4.58 52.28
N HIS A 463 -19.78 -5.66 51.66
CA HIS A 463 -19.73 -5.83 50.21
C HIS A 463 -20.68 -4.87 49.49
N LEU A 464 -21.89 -4.70 50.01
CA LEU A 464 -22.83 -3.69 49.49
C LEU A 464 -22.22 -2.28 49.55
N CYS A 465 -21.58 -1.92 50.67
CA CYS A 465 -20.87 -0.66 50.81
C CYS A 465 -19.71 -0.52 49.81
N ARG A 466 -18.94 -1.59 49.56
CA ARG A 466 -17.87 -1.60 48.54
C ARG A 466 -18.44 -1.28 47.15
N LEU A 467 -19.54 -1.91 46.76
CA LEU A 467 -20.18 -1.67 45.46
C LEU A 467 -20.67 -0.22 45.35
N GLU A 468 -21.34 0.30 46.37
CA GLU A 468 -21.85 1.67 46.39
C GLU A 468 -20.72 2.71 46.33
N ILE A 469 -19.63 2.51 47.09
CA ILE A 469 -18.47 3.41 47.05
C ILE A 469 -17.85 3.40 45.65
N ARG A 470 -17.67 2.22 45.04
CA ARG A 470 -17.11 2.11 43.68
C ARG A 470 -18.03 2.76 42.63
N ALA A 471 -19.34 2.61 42.76
CA ALA A 471 -20.31 3.27 41.88
C ALA A 471 -20.17 4.81 41.95
N ILE A 472 -19.94 5.37 43.13
CA ILE A 472 -19.70 6.81 43.33
C ILE A 472 -18.38 7.27 42.68
N LEU A 473 -17.32 6.45 42.76
CA LEU A 473 -16.01 6.79 42.23
C LEU A 473 -15.98 6.87 40.70
N ARG A 474 -16.89 6.18 39.99
CA ARG A 474 -16.95 6.07 38.52
C ARG A 474 -15.68 5.45 37.90
N SER A 475 -15.78 4.97 36.67
CA SER A 475 -14.70 4.23 36.02
C SER A 475 -13.41 5.05 35.84
N GLU A 476 -13.49 6.37 35.62
CA GLU A 476 -12.30 7.21 35.42
C GLU A 476 -11.33 7.18 36.61
N ARG A 477 -11.86 7.15 37.84
CA ARG A 477 -11.07 7.13 39.07
C ARG A 477 -10.66 5.72 39.50
N LEU A 478 -11.40 4.71 39.05
CA LEU A 478 -11.14 3.31 39.37
C LEU A 478 -10.05 2.67 38.50
N ARG A 479 -9.70 3.26 37.36
CA ARG A 479 -8.66 2.77 36.43
C ARG A 479 -7.23 2.86 36.98
N SER A 480 -7.01 3.55 38.08
CA SER A 480 -5.70 3.68 38.73
C SER A 480 -5.81 3.41 40.23
N ASP A 481 -5.09 2.40 40.69
CA ASP A 481 -5.00 2.04 42.12
C ASP A 481 -4.50 3.21 42.96
N ARG A 482 -3.67 4.08 42.37
CA ARG A 482 -3.13 5.27 43.01
C ARG A 482 -4.23 6.15 43.59
N PHE A 483 -5.33 6.36 42.85
CA PHE A 483 -6.43 7.19 43.32
C PHE A 483 -7.07 6.59 44.57
N ILE A 484 -7.31 5.27 44.58
CA ILE A 484 -7.90 4.58 45.74
C ILE A 484 -6.95 4.63 46.95
N ARG A 485 -5.63 4.52 46.72
CA ARG A 485 -4.59 4.63 47.75
C ARG A 485 -4.47 6.05 48.34
N GLU A 486 -4.85 7.08 47.58
CA GLU A 486 -4.86 8.47 48.01
C GLU A 486 -6.15 8.88 48.74
N LEU A 487 -7.19 8.03 48.74
CA LEU A 487 -8.41 8.28 49.50
C LEU A 487 -8.10 8.35 51.01
N PRO A 488 -8.75 9.26 51.76
CA PRO A 488 -8.58 9.41 53.21
C PRO A 488 -9.28 8.28 53.98
N LEU A 489 -8.93 7.04 53.66
CA LEU A 489 -9.47 5.80 54.22
C LEU A 489 -8.31 4.98 54.80
N PRO A 490 -8.54 4.21 55.88
CA PRO A 490 -7.58 3.21 56.35
C PRO A 490 -7.15 2.24 55.24
N ALA A 491 -5.88 1.80 55.27
CA ALA A 491 -5.32 0.90 54.26
C ALA A 491 -6.16 -0.36 54.05
N CYS A 492 -6.71 -0.95 55.11
CA CYS A 492 -7.57 -2.12 54.99
C CYS A 492 -8.85 -1.86 54.18
N LEU A 493 -9.43 -0.66 54.24
CA LEU A 493 -10.58 -0.27 53.42
C LEU A 493 -10.17 0.05 51.98
N GLN A 494 -8.97 0.62 51.77
CA GLN A 494 -8.41 0.81 50.43
C GLN A 494 -8.17 -0.55 49.75
N ASP A 495 -7.55 -1.50 50.45
CA ASP A 495 -7.33 -2.88 49.98
C ASP A 495 -8.66 -3.58 49.67
N TYR A 496 -9.67 -3.35 50.51
CA TYR A 496 -11.02 -3.86 50.32
C TYR A 496 -11.68 -3.25 49.07
N LEU A 497 -11.48 -1.96 48.78
CA LEU A 497 -12.00 -1.31 47.56
C LEU A 497 -11.28 -1.77 46.28
N LEU A 498 -10.02 -2.21 46.41
CA LEU A 498 -9.21 -2.83 45.36
C LEU A 498 -9.47 -4.33 45.18
N TYR A 499 -10.43 -4.90 45.90
CA TYR A 499 -10.76 -6.33 45.84
C TYR A 499 -9.59 -7.28 46.15
N LEU A 500 -8.56 -6.84 46.90
CA LEU A 500 -7.35 -7.66 47.15
C LEU A 500 -7.67 -8.97 47.89
N ASP A 501 -8.71 -9.00 48.72
CA ASP A 501 -9.27 -10.22 49.31
C ASP A 501 -9.77 -11.21 48.24
N VAL A 502 -10.51 -10.73 47.25
CA VAL A 502 -11.04 -11.55 46.15
C VAL A 502 -9.92 -11.99 45.21
N LEU A 503 -9.00 -11.09 44.84
CA LEU A 503 -7.88 -11.43 43.94
C LEU A 503 -7.01 -12.54 44.53
N ARG A 504 -6.63 -12.43 45.81
CA ARG A 504 -5.83 -13.45 46.52
C ARG A 504 -6.50 -14.82 46.53
N VAL A 505 -7.80 -14.88 46.87
CA VAL A 505 -8.55 -16.15 46.93
C VAL A 505 -8.61 -16.84 45.57
N ASN A 506 -8.63 -16.09 44.47
CA ASN A 506 -8.69 -16.65 43.12
C ASN A 506 -7.29 -16.83 42.48
N GLY A 507 -6.21 -16.60 43.23
CA GLY A 507 -4.83 -16.75 42.78
C GLY A 507 -4.49 -15.82 41.62
N ILE A 508 -5.03 -14.59 41.64
CA ILE A 508 -4.69 -13.54 40.68
C ILE A 508 -3.54 -12.74 41.32
N PRO A 509 -2.40 -12.56 40.62
CA PRO A 509 -1.29 -11.77 41.16
C PRO A 509 -1.80 -10.40 41.59
N GLU A 510 -1.41 -9.96 42.78
CA GLU A 510 -1.61 -8.56 43.15
C GLU A 510 -0.87 -7.71 42.11
N ALA A 511 -1.44 -6.57 41.72
CA ALA A 511 -0.88 -5.69 40.70
C ALA A 511 0.42 -4.98 41.16
N GLU A 512 1.24 -5.64 42.00
CA GLU A 512 2.48 -5.13 42.56
C GLU A 512 3.65 -5.14 41.55
N ASP A 513 3.55 -5.87 40.44
CA ASP A 513 4.68 -6.06 39.49
C ASP A 513 4.72 -5.08 38.29
N TYR A 514 4.00 -3.96 38.36
CA TYR A 514 4.07 -2.90 37.34
C TYR A 514 4.38 -1.51 37.91
N LEU A 515 4.90 -1.46 39.12
CA LEU A 515 5.44 -0.25 39.74
C LEU A 515 6.89 -0.06 39.28
N GLY A 516 7.09 0.79 38.27
CA GLY A 516 8.33 1.52 38.01
C GLY A 516 9.60 0.68 37.84
N GLN A 517 10.13 0.64 36.62
CA GLN A 517 11.57 0.75 36.49
C GLN A 517 12.01 1.93 37.37
N ARG A 518 12.73 1.63 38.45
CA ARG A 518 13.59 2.63 39.07
C ARG A 518 14.49 3.10 37.95
N GLU A 519 14.35 4.36 37.53
CA GLU A 519 15.46 5.10 36.96
C GLU A 519 16.56 5.14 38.03
N GLU A 520 17.39 4.10 38.08
CA GLU A 520 18.73 4.23 38.63
C GLU A 520 19.53 5.06 37.64
N GLY A 521 19.65 6.36 37.89
CA GLY A 521 20.50 7.21 37.05
C GLY A 521 20.26 8.71 37.06
N ALA A 522 19.78 9.31 38.16
CA ALA A 522 19.93 10.75 38.36
C ALA A 522 20.63 11.01 39.70
N ALA A 523 21.94 11.19 39.63
CA ALA A 523 22.74 11.70 40.74
C ALA A 523 22.19 13.07 41.18
N PRO A 524 22.09 13.36 42.49
CA PRO A 524 21.71 14.69 42.94
C PRO A 524 22.82 15.68 42.58
N SER A 525 22.45 16.72 41.82
CA SER A 525 23.27 17.91 41.61
C SER A 525 23.59 18.55 42.95
N THR A 526 24.87 18.60 43.27
CA THR A 526 25.45 19.37 44.37
C THR A 526 25.29 20.86 44.08
N GLU A 527 24.18 21.47 44.52
CA GLU A 527 24.08 22.95 44.48
C GLU A 527 23.21 23.58 45.58
N ASP A 528 22.81 22.84 46.63
CA ASP A 528 22.02 23.41 47.75
C ASP A 528 22.62 23.15 49.15
N ALA A 529 23.94 22.92 49.23
CA ALA A 529 24.65 22.71 50.50
C ALA A 529 25.61 23.85 50.90
N GLU A 530 25.45 25.04 50.32
CA GLU A 530 26.19 26.26 50.74
C GLU A 530 25.24 27.46 50.86
N ARG A 531 24.32 27.43 51.83
CA ARG A 531 23.57 28.64 52.24
C ARG A 531 22.94 28.55 53.63
N ARG A 532 23.59 27.87 54.57
CA ARG A 532 23.26 27.95 56.01
C ARG A 532 24.51 27.77 56.86
N ASP A 533 25.42 28.72 56.75
CA ASP A 533 26.32 29.07 57.85
C ASP A 533 27.03 30.38 57.47
N THR A 534 26.53 31.49 57.98
CA THR A 534 27.31 32.67 58.40
C THR A 534 26.38 33.80 58.84
N CYS A 535 26.80 34.45 59.94
CA CYS A 535 26.32 35.74 60.45
C CYS A 535 25.15 35.74 61.45
N ALA A 536 25.43 35.20 62.64
CA ALA A 536 25.08 35.87 63.89
C ALA A 536 26.35 36.48 64.52
N THR A 537 26.51 37.80 64.37
CA THR A 537 27.25 38.79 65.19
C THR A 537 27.11 40.09 64.40
N GLY A 538 26.68 41.26 64.85
CA GLY A 538 26.42 41.88 66.14
C GLY A 538 26.49 43.40 65.87
N THR A 539 25.84 44.22 66.70
CA THR A 539 25.83 45.71 66.71
C THR A 539 25.11 46.39 65.54
N ARG A 540 24.20 47.35 65.74
CA ARG A 540 23.99 48.35 66.80
C ARG A 540 22.52 48.77 66.85
#